data_AF-A0A4R0IHF9-F1
#
_entry.id   AF-A0A4R0IHF9-F1
#
_cell.length_a   1.000
_cell.length_b   1.000
_cell.length_c   1.000
_cell.angle_alpha   90.00
_cell.angle_beta   90.00
_cell.angle_gamma   90.00
#
_symmetry.space_group_name_H-M   'P 1'
#
loop_
_entity.id
_entity.type
_entity.pdbx_description
1 polymer ?
#
loop_
_entity_poly.entity_id
_entity_poly.type
_entity_poly.pdbx_seq_one_letter_code
_entity_poly.pdbx_strand_id
1 'polypeptide(L)'
;MGAAPRGRFGDRQDSYVVHEVLGVPLQSGHGELIQLLKERVTAEFETDPAAGYVAALESALDYRRWHHINVNITRPGQEDAAVNRRSRLSQGERRFVSYVVLFAAADTYFSSLPEADRALRLITLDDAFAKVDDRTIAELLGLLVRLDLDFCLTGHALWGTYPEVPALDVYEVRRETGTPAVTTHVHWDGRTRYLRPV
;
A
#
# COMPACT_ATOMS: atom_id res chain seq x y z
N MET A 1 2.50 -21.21 -39.32
CA MET A 1 1.27 -20.97 -38.52
C MET A 1 1.39 -21.82 -37.27
N GLY A 2 1.99 -21.28 -36.20
CA GLY A 2 2.26 -21.98 -34.96
C GLY A 2 1.76 -21.14 -33.80
N ALA A 3 0.69 -21.60 -33.15
CA ALA A 3 0.11 -20.94 -31.99
C ALA A 3 1.03 -21.15 -30.78
N ALA A 4 1.46 -20.05 -30.15
CA ALA A 4 2.16 -20.11 -28.86
C ALA A 4 1.16 -20.51 -27.75
N PRO A 5 1.54 -21.36 -26.79
CA PRO A 5 0.65 -21.82 -25.74
C PRO A 5 0.35 -20.67 -24.76
N ARG A 6 -0.93 -20.47 -24.45
CA ARG A 6 -1.38 -19.60 -23.37
C ARG A 6 -1.02 -20.27 -22.05
N GLY A 7 0.00 -19.75 -21.36
CA GLY A 7 0.37 -20.20 -20.01
C GLY A 7 -0.78 -20.00 -19.03
N ARG A 8 -1.17 -21.08 -18.35
CA ARG A 8 -2.14 -21.08 -17.24
C ARG A 8 -1.58 -20.28 -16.07
N PHE A 9 -2.36 -19.30 -15.62
CA PHE A 9 -2.16 -18.53 -14.40
C PHE A 9 -2.49 -19.45 -13.21
N GLY A 10 -1.49 -20.09 -12.61
CA GLY A 10 -1.72 -20.99 -11.47
C GLY A 10 -0.60 -21.97 -11.12
N ASP A 11 0.41 -22.15 -11.97
CA ASP A 11 1.42 -23.21 -11.78
C ASP A 11 2.82 -22.70 -11.39
N ARG A 12 2.94 -21.42 -11.03
CA ARG A 12 4.15 -20.90 -10.40
C ARG A 12 3.91 -20.66 -8.92
N GLN A 13 4.59 -21.47 -8.13
CA GLN A 13 4.72 -21.37 -6.69
C GLN A 13 5.62 -20.16 -6.34
N ASP A 14 5.25 -18.97 -6.82
CA ASP A 14 5.93 -17.74 -6.48
C ASP A 14 5.46 -17.38 -5.06
N SER A 15 6.24 -17.78 -4.07
CA SER A 15 6.05 -17.38 -2.68
C SER A 15 6.48 -15.91 -2.56
N TYR A 16 5.52 -15.02 -2.43
CA TYR A 16 5.78 -13.61 -2.13
C TYR A 16 6.09 -13.52 -0.64
N VAL A 17 7.38 -13.53 -0.30
CA VAL A 17 7.83 -13.20 1.06
C VAL A 17 7.82 -11.67 1.16
N VAL A 18 6.82 -11.12 1.85
CA VAL A 18 6.86 -9.72 2.26
C VAL A 18 7.92 -9.60 3.34
N HIS A 19 9.12 -9.13 2.97
CA HIS A 19 10.06 -8.63 3.95
C HIS A 19 9.53 -7.31 4.48
N GLU A 20 8.91 -7.37 5.65
CA GLU A 20 8.54 -6.19 6.43
C GLU A 20 9.82 -5.49 6.89
N VAL A 21 10.32 -4.57 6.07
CA VAL A 21 11.35 -3.60 6.49
C VAL A 21 10.61 -2.32 6.88
N LEU A 22 9.76 -2.43 7.90
CA LEU A 22 9.21 -1.25 8.57
C LEU A 22 10.23 -0.80 9.61
N GLY A 23 10.83 0.36 9.35
CA GLY A 23 11.53 1.14 10.37
C GLY A 23 12.89 0.61 10.79
N VAL A 24 13.93 0.96 10.03
CA VAL A 24 15.23 1.21 10.68
C VAL A 24 15.02 2.47 11.55
N PRO A 25 15.28 2.42 12.87
CA PRO A 25 15.12 3.59 13.72
C PRO A 25 16.01 4.73 13.21
N LEU A 26 15.43 5.89 12.90
CA LEU A 26 16.10 7.09 12.38
C LEU A 26 17.16 7.70 13.34
N GLN A 27 17.39 7.10 14.51
CA GLN A 27 18.24 7.69 15.54
C GLN A 27 19.71 7.83 15.12
N SER A 28 20.17 7.07 14.13
CA SER A 28 21.56 7.06 13.66
C SER A 28 21.89 8.07 12.55
N GLY A 29 20.90 8.73 11.94
CA GLY A 29 21.08 9.47 10.67
C GLY A 29 20.95 10.99 10.74
N HIS A 30 20.65 11.56 11.92
CA HIS A 30 20.30 12.99 12.03
C HIS A 30 21.44 13.93 11.62
N GLY A 31 22.68 13.62 12.01
CA GLY A 31 23.85 14.44 11.68
C GLY A 31 24.18 14.42 10.19
N GLU A 32 24.07 13.25 9.56
CA GLU A 32 24.27 13.06 8.12
C GLU A 32 23.20 13.81 7.31
N LEU A 33 21.93 13.72 7.74
CA LEU A 33 20.84 14.46 7.10
C LEU A 33 21.04 15.98 7.19
N ILE A 34 21.42 16.50 8.38
CA ILE A 34 21.73 17.93 8.52
C ILE A 34 22.85 18.34 7.56
N GLN A 35 23.89 17.53 7.45
CA GLN A 35 25.02 17.82 6.57
C GLN A 35 24.61 17.85 5.10
N LEU A 36 23.85 16.86 4.64
CA LEU A 36 23.30 16.81 3.28
C LEU A 36 22.40 18.01 2.97
N LEU A 37 21.54 18.41 3.91
CA LEU A 37 20.67 19.58 3.73
C LEU A 37 21.48 20.88 3.65
N LYS A 38 22.53 21.03 4.47
CA LYS A 38 23.44 22.18 4.40
C LYS A 38 24.14 22.26 3.05
N GLU A 39 24.69 21.15 2.57
CA GLU A 39 25.34 21.07 1.26
C GLU A 39 24.37 21.42 0.13
N ARG A 40 23.11 20.99 0.25
CA ARG A 40 22.07 21.33 -0.72
C ARG A 40 21.73 22.81 -0.74
N VAL A 41 21.57 23.44 0.43
CA VAL A 41 21.32 24.89 0.54
C VAL A 41 22.48 25.68 -0.07
N THR A 42 23.72 25.28 0.20
CA THR A 42 24.91 25.93 -0.41
C THR A 42 24.89 25.81 -1.93
N ALA A 43 24.61 24.62 -2.48
CA ALA A 43 24.56 24.41 -3.93
C ALA A 43 23.45 25.22 -4.63
N GLU A 44 22.27 25.34 -4.01
CA GLU A 44 21.18 26.16 -4.55
C GLU A 44 21.54 27.66 -4.49
N PHE A 45 22.21 28.10 -3.42
CA PHE A 45 22.68 29.49 -3.31
C PHE A 45 23.77 29.83 -4.32
N GLU A 46 24.69 28.90 -4.61
CA GLU A 46 25.73 29.08 -5.63
C GLU A 46 25.15 29.17 -7.04
N THR A 47 23.98 28.58 -7.29
CA THR A 47 23.30 28.59 -8.59
C THR A 47 22.69 29.96 -8.91
N ASP A 48 22.10 30.62 -7.90
CA ASP A 48 21.58 31.99 -8.04
C ASP A 48 21.79 32.81 -6.75
N PRO A 49 23.00 33.38 -6.57
CA PRO A 49 23.28 34.22 -5.40
C PRO A 49 22.42 35.50 -5.35
N ALA A 50 21.90 35.96 -6.50
CA ALA A 50 21.12 37.19 -6.59
C ALA A 50 19.69 37.01 -6.07
N ALA A 51 19.12 35.80 -6.15
CA ALA A 51 17.86 35.45 -5.51
C ALA A 51 17.93 35.47 -3.97
N GLY A 52 19.14 35.37 -3.42
CA GLY A 52 19.40 35.46 -1.98
C GLY A 52 19.19 34.16 -1.21
N TYR A 53 19.64 34.15 0.04
CA TYR A 53 19.72 32.93 0.86
C TYR A 53 18.36 32.31 1.19
N VAL A 54 17.31 33.12 1.37
CA VAL A 54 15.95 32.62 1.65
C VAL A 54 15.41 31.79 0.49
N ALA A 55 15.59 32.26 -0.75
CA ALA A 55 15.17 31.53 -1.95
C ALA A 55 15.93 30.22 -2.12
N ALA A 56 17.24 30.23 -1.83
CA ALA A 56 18.05 29.01 -1.81
C ALA A 56 17.56 27.99 -0.77
N LEU A 57 17.18 28.47 0.42
CA LEU A 57 16.63 27.62 1.48
C LEU A 57 15.31 26.98 1.06
N GLU A 58 14.37 27.75 0.50
CA GLU A 58 13.09 27.24 0.01
C GLU A 58 13.28 26.19 -1.11
N SER A 59 14.18 26.45 -2.05
CA SER A 59 14.49 25.49 -3.13
C SER A 59 15.13 24.21 -2.61
N ALA A 60 16.10 24.34 -1.71
CA ALA A 60 16.85 23.21 -1.16
C ALA A 60 16.01 22.33 -0.22
N LEU A 61 15.11 22.93 0.56
CA LEU A 61 14.29 22.19 1.53
C LEU A 61 13.02 21.59 0.90
N ASP A 62 12.66 21.96 -0.33
CA ASP A 62 11.63 21.25 -1.08
C ASP A 62 12.16 19.90 -1.58
N TYR A 63 12.16 18.91 -0.67
CA TYR A 63 12.68 17.57 -0.93
C TYR A 63 12.04 16.88 -2.13
N ARG A 64 10.82 17.26 -2.51
CA ARG A 64 10.10 16.68 -3.66
C ARG A 64 10.82 16.95 -4.98
N ARG A 65 11.73 17.94 -5.02
CA ARG A 65 12.49 18.31 -6.22
C ARG A 65 13.73 17.44 -6.44
N TRP A 66 14.22 16.76 -5.41
CA TRP A 66 15.50 16.03 -5.46
C TRP A 66 15.47 14.63 -4.84
N HIS A 67 14.48 14.34 -3.99
CA HIS A 67 14.31 13.03 -3.41
C HIS A 67 13.31 12.20 -4.23
N HIS A 68 13.70 10.96 -4.50
CA HIS A 68 12.86 10.00 -5.20
C HIS A 68 12.70 8.75 -4.33
N ILE A 69 11.45 8.33 -4.13
CA ILE A 69 11.13 7.06 -3.48
C ILE A 69 11.16 5.98 -4.56
N ASN A 70 12.06 5.01 -4.40
CA ASN A 70 12.15 3.84 -5.25
C ASN A 70 11.67 2.63 -4.46
N VAL A 71 10.75 1.86 -5.05
CA VAL A 71 10.28 0.62 -4.45
C VAL A 71 11.07 -0.52 -5.07
N ASN A 72 11.66 -1.38 -4.24
CA ASN A 72 12.37 -2.58 -4.67
C ASN A 72 11.60 -3.82 -4.21
N ILE A 73 11.63 -4.87 -5.02
CA ILE A 73 11.10 -6.19 -4.65
C ILE A 73 12.27 -7.15 -4.52
N THR A 74 12.39 -7.73 -3.34
CA THR A 74 13.28 -8.85 -3.06
C THR A 74 12.50 -10.15 -3.23
N ARG A 75 13.04 -11.10 -3.99
CA ARG A 75 12.47 -12.46 -4.10
C ARG A 75 13.46 -13.46 -3.53
N PRO A 76 13.00 -14.55 -2.88
CA PRO A 76 13.91 -15.56 -2.34
C PRO A 76 14.90 -16.07 -3.40
N GLY A 77 16.20 -15.89 -3.13
CA GLY A 77 17.27 -16.32 -4.03
C GLY A 77 17.47 -15.45 -5.28
N GLN A 78 16.87 -14.25 -5.35
CA GLN A 78 17.11 -13.28 -6.43
C GLN A 78 17.59 -11.94 -5.87
N GLU A 79 18.34 -11.20 -6.67
CA GLU A 79 18.72 -9.82 -6.36
C GLU A 79 17.50 -8.89 -6.34
N ASP A 80 17.60 -7.82 -5.56
CA ASP A 80 16.58 -6.78 -5.47
C ASP A 80 16.30 -6.16 -6.84
N ALA A 81 15.03 -6.16 -7.24
CA ALA A 81 14.60 -5.60 -8.50
C ALA A 81 13.78 -4.32 -8.28
N ALA A 82 14.23 -3.21 -8.87
CA ALA A 82 13.51 -1.94 -8.83
C ALA A 82 12.17 -2.02 -9.58
N VAL A 83 11.10 -1.60 -8.90
CA VAL A 83 9.77 -1.45 -9.46
C VAL A 83 9.71 -0.15 -10.25
N ASN A 84 9.82 -0.28 -11.57
CA ASN A 84 9.68 0.85 -12.49
C ASN A 84 8.82 0.47 -13.69
N ARG A 85 8.56 1.41 -14.61
CA ARG A 85 7.74 1.16 -15.81
C ARG A 85 8.24 0.00 -16.68
N ARG A 86 9.55 -0.28 -16.65
CA ARG A 86 10.22 -1.37 -17.38
C ARG A 86 10.29 -2.68 -16.59
N SER A 87 9.89 -2.70 -15.32
CA SER A 87 9.81 -3.92 -14.52
C SER A 87 8.83 -4.91 -15.16
N ARG A 88 9.26 -6.17 -15.30
CA ARG A 88 8.43 -7.29 -15.80
C ARG A 88 7.49 -7.81 -14.72
N LEU A 89 6.87 -6.90 -13.97
CA LEU A 89 5.82 -7.27 -13.03
C LEU A 89 4.53 -7.53 -13.78
N SER A 90 3.85 -8.60 -13.41
CA SER A 90 2.48 -8.85 -13.84
C SER A 90 1.56 -7.72 -13.38
N GLN A 91 0.38 -7.62 -14.00
CA GLN A 91 -0.60 -6.61 -13.60
C GLN A 91 -1.04 -6.78 -12.14
N GLY A 92 -1.12 -8.01 -11.64
CA GLY A 92 -1.43 -8.32 -10.24
C GLY A 92 -0.31 -7.88 -9.29
N GLU A 93 0.95 -8.19 -9.63
CA GLU A 93 2.12 -7.79 -8.82
C GLU A 93 2.25 -6.27 -8.70
N ARG A 94 1.99 -5.53 -9.78
CA ARG A 94 1.99 -4.06 -9.72
C ARG A 94 0.92 -3.52 -8.76
N ARG A 95 -0.26 -4.14 -8.74
CA ARG A 95 -1.35 -3.75 -7.83
C ARG A 95 -1.00 -4.07 -6.39
N PHE A 96 -0.47 -5.27 -6.14
CA PHE A 96 0.00 -5.69 -4.83
C PHE A 96 1.01 -4.69 -4.26
N VAL A 97 2.06 -4.37 -5.02
CA VAL A 97 3.06 -3.37 -4.61
C VAL A 97 2.42 -2.02 -4.32
N SER A 98 1.48 -1.58 -5.16
CA SER A 98 0.79 -0.30 -4.96
C SER A 98 0.00 -0.29 -3.63
N TYR A 99 -0.68 -1.40 -3.28
CA TYR A 99 -1.38 -1.52 -2.01
C TYR A 99 -0.42 -1.57 -0.82
N VAL A 100 0.66 -2.34 -0.89
CA VAL A 100 1.67 -2.40 0.18
C VAL A 100 2.25 -1.02 0.46
N VAL A 101 2.60 -0.27 -0.58
CA VAL A 101 3.12 1.10 -0.45
C VAL A 101 2.06 2.03 0.14
N LEU A 102 0.81 1.93 -0.30
CA LEU A 102 -0.30 2.71 0.24
C LEU A 102 -0.50 2.44 1.74
N PHE A 103 -0.48 1.17 2.15
CA PHE A 103 -0.70 0.78 3.54
C PHE A 103 0.47 1.21 4.43
N ALA A 104 1.70 1.06 3.96
CA ALA A 104 2.88 1.56 4.67
C ALA A 104 2.86 3.09 4.82
N ALA A 105 2.43 3.82 3.77
CA ALA A 105 2.28 5.26 3.84
C ALA A 105 1.18 5.68 4.82
N ALA A 106 0.04 4.98 4.83
CA ALA A 106 -1.06 5.22 5.76
C ALA A 106 -0.63 4.97 7.21
N ASP A 107 -0.01 3.82 7.49
CA ASP A 107 0.56 3.50 8.80
C ASP A 107 1.55 4.58 9.26
N THR A 108 2.53 4.94 8.41
CA THR A 108 3.51 5.98 8.72
C THR A 108 2.84 7.31 9.04
N TYR A 109 1.84 7.70 8.25
CA TYR A 109 1.10 8.93 8.46
C TYR A 109 0.35 8.93 9.80
N PHE A 110 -0.45 7.90 10.08
CA PHE A 110 -1.20 7.82 11.34
C PHE A 110 -0.28 7.71 12.56
N SER A 111 0.82 6.96 12.45
CA SER A 111 1.83 6.82 13.50
C SER A 111 2.63 8.11 13.74
N SER A 112 2.60 9.07 12.82
CA SER A 112 3.24 10.39 12.97
C SER A 112 2.37 11.43 13.67
N LEU A 113 1.12 11.13 13.97
CA LEU A 113 0.20 12.07 14.61
C LEU A 113 0.59 12.32 16.09
N PRO A 114 0.39 13.54 16.63
CA PRO A 114 0.74 13.87 18.01
C PRO A 114 0.06 13.01 19.09
N GLU A 115 -1.15 12.50 18.81
CA GLU A 115 -1.94 11.60 19.67
C GLU A 115 -2.23 10.29 18.90
N ALA A 116 -1.19 9.65 18.38
CA ALA A 116 -1.31 8.45 17.54
C ALA A 116 -2.06 7.29 18.23
N ASP A 117 -2.01 7.20 19.55
CA ASP A 117 -2.71 6.20 20.38
C ASP A 117 -4.24 6.38 20.42
N ARG A 118 -4.73 7.57 20.08
CA ARG A 118 -6.16 7.91 20.06
C ARG A 118 -6.69 8.23 18.67
N ALA A 119 -5.81 8.29 17.69
CA ALA A 119 -6.19 8.57 16.32
C ALA A 119 -6.97 7.38 15.73
N LEU A 120 -8.09 7.66 15.06
CA LEU A 120 -8.78 6.67 14.25
C LEU A 120 -7.91 6.32 13.03
N ARG A 121 -7.55 5.05 12.88
CA ARG A 121 -6.65 4.55 11.82
C ARG A 121 -7.45 3.89 10.70
N LEU A 122 -8.37 4.62 10.09
CA LEU A 122 -9.30 4.11 9.07
C LEU A 122 -8.81 4.43 7.65
N ILE A 123 -8.77 3.42 6.79
CA ILE A 123 -8.65 3.58 5.34
C ILE A 123 -9.95 3.27 4.61
N THR A 124 -10.24 4.02 3.56
CA THR A 124 -11.41 3.77 2.69
C THR A 124 -10.94 3.57 1.25
N LEU A 125 -11.30 2.46 0.63
CA LEU A 125 -10.92 2.18 -0.75
C LEU A 125 -12.15 1.86 -1.60
N ASP A 126 -12.25 2.57 -2.72
CA ASP A 126 -13.25 2.31 -3.73
C ASP A 126 -12.72 1.31 -4.77
N ASP A 127 -13.55 0.35 -5.18
CA ASP A 127 -13.20 -0.75 -6.08
C ASP A 127 -11.90 -1.47 -5.68
N ALA A 128 -11.82 -1.80 -4.39
CA ALA A 128 -10.68 -2.43 -3.75
C ALA A 128 -10.38 -3.79 -4.38
N PHE A 129 -9.08 -4.06 -4.54
CA PHE A 129 -8.54 -5.32 -5.01
C PHE A 129 -9.05 -5.78 -6.39
N ALA A 130 -9.55 -4.86 -7.21
CA ALA A 130 -9.95 -5.17 -8.57
C ALA A 130 -8.80 -5.85 -9.34
N LYS A 131 -9.07 -7.03 -9.91
CA LYS A 131 -8.12 -7.85 -10.68
C LYS A 131 -6.95 -8.39 -9.85
N VAL A 132 -7.13 -8.55 -8.54
CA VAL A 132 -6.23 -9.27 -7.63
C VAL A 132 -6.86 -10.63 -7.32
N ASP A 133 -6.05 -11.68 -7.22
CA ASP A 133 -6.53 -13.02 -6.88
C ASP A 133 -6.84 -13.15 -5.37
N ASP A 134 -7.72 -14.09 -5.03
CA ASP A 134 -8.26 -14.30 -3.68
C ASP A 134 -7.19 -14.50 -2.60
N ARG A 135 -6.11 -15.24 -2.91
CA ARG A 135 -5.01 -15.45 -1.98
C ARG A 135 -4.29 -14.13 -1.69
N THR A 136 -3.97 -13.36 -2.72
CA THR A 136 -3.32 -12.05 -2.56
C THR A 136 -4.22 -11.07 -1.80
N ILE A 137 -5.55 -11.15 -1.96
CA ILE A 137 -6.50 -10.36 -1.17
C ILE A 137 -6.39 -10.71 0.32
N ALA A 138 -6.33 -11.99 0.68
CA ALA A 138 -6.14 -12.43 2.06
C ALA A 138 -4.83 -11.89 2.66
N GLU A 139 -3.73 -11.96 1.89
CA GLU A 139 -2.42 -11.43 2.30
C GLU A 139 -2.46 -9.90 2.54
N LEU A 140 -3.15 -9.15 1.67
CA LEU A 140 -3.31 -7.70 1.78
C LEU A 140 -4.22 -7.29 2.95
N LEU A 141 -5.34 -7.98 3.16
CA LEU A 141 -6.21 -7.73 4.32
C LEU A 141 -5.50 -8.09 5.64
N GLY A 142 -4.75 -9.20 5.67
CA GLY A 142 -3.91 -9.54 6.81
C GLY A 142 -2.81 -8.52 7.09
N LEU A 143 -2.28 -7.88 6.04
CA LEU A 143 -1.34 -6.76 6.22
C LEU A 143 -2.01 -5.55 6.89
N LEU A 144 -3.24 -5.19 6.50
CA LEU A 144 -3.97 -4.11 7.16
C LEU A 144 -4.17 -4.38 8.65
N VAL A 145 -4.53 -5.62 9.00
CA VAL A 145 -4.67 -6.04 10.40
C VAL A 145 -3.34 -5.93 11.16
N ARG A 146 -2.22 -6.37 10.57
CA ARG A 146 -0.89 -6.26 11.21
C ARG A 146 -0.45 -4.81 11.43
N LEU A 147 -0.84 -3.90 10.53
CA LEU A 147 -0.54 -2.47 10.62
C LEU A 147 -1.50 -1.68 11.53
N ASP A 148 -2.44 -2.37 12.18
CA ASP A 148 -3.49 -1.74 12.99
C ASP A 148 -4.25 -0.67 12.18
N LEU A 149 -4.63 -1.03 10.95
CA LEU A 149 -5.42 -0.20 10.04
C LEU A 149 -6.83 -0.78 9.91
N ASP A 150 -7.82 -0.06 10.41
CA ASP A 150 -9.23 -0.30 10.13
C ASP A 150 -9.54 0.00 8.67
N PHE A 151 -10.53 -0.67 8.09
CA PHE A 151 -10.87 -0.49 6.68
C PHE A 151 -12.36 -0.49 6.40
N CYS A 152 -12.75 0.34 5.43
CA CYS A 152 -14.05 0.29 4.75
C CYS A 152 -13.81 0.18 3.24
N LEU A 153 -14.23 -0.93 2.65
CA LEU A 153 -13.89 -1.27 1.28
C LEU A 153 -15.16 -1.49 0.46
N THR A 154 -15.15 -0.99 -0.78
CA THR A 154 -16.13 -1.41 -1.80
C THR A 154 -15.41 -2.32 -2.80
N GLY A 155 -16.12 -3.28 -3.39
CA GLY A 155 -15.52 -4.14 -4.41
C GLY A 155 -16.52 -5.13 -4.98
N HIS A 156 -16.27 -5.57 -6.21
CA HIS A 156 -17.06 -6.63 -6.81
C HIS A 156 -16.67 -7.99 -6.22
N ALA A 157 -17.65 -8.70 -5.64
CA ALA A 157 -17.46 -10.02 -5.02
C ALA A 157 -16.36 -10.07 -3.93
N LEU A 158 -16.15 -8.95 -3.23
CA LEU A 158 -15.17 -8.83 -2.16
C LEU A 158 -15.81 -9.22 -0.81
N TRP A 159 -15.51 -10.42 -0.34
CA TRP A 159 -16.05 -10.93 0.94
C TRP A 159 -15.15 -10.62 2.14
N GLY A 160 -13.83 -10.68 1.96
CA GLY A 160 -12.88 -10.43 3.06
C GLY A 160 -12.87 -11.48 4.17
N THR A 161 -13.67 -12.55 4.06
CA THR A 161 -13.84 -13.56 5.11
C THR A 161 -12.70 -14.57 5.11
N TYR A 162 -11.50 -14.08 5.45
CA TYR A 162 -10.27 -14.85 5.54
C TYR A 162 -9.83 -14.98 7.01
N PRO A 163 -9.10 -16.05 7.40
CA PRO A 163 -8.58 -16.22 8.76
C PRO A 163 -7.68 -15.08 9.25
N GLU A 164 -7.04 -14.36 8.32
CA GLU A 164 -6.20 -13.19 8.60
C GLU A 164 -7.00 -11.99 9.10
N VAL A 165 -8.32 -11.95 8.87
CA VAL A 165 -9.20 -10.86 9.32
C VAL A 165 -9.98 -11.31 10.56
N PRO A 166 -9.79 -10.66 11.72
CA PRO A 166 -10.35 -11.12 12.98
C PRO A 166 -11.87 -10.95 13.06
N ALA A 167 -12.41 -9.87 12.49
CA ALA A 167 -13.83 -9.67 12.33
C ALA A 167 -14.10 -8.64 11.22
N LEU A 168 -15.24 -8.75 10.54
CA LEU A 168 -15.72 -7.71 9.64
C LEU A 168 -17.23 -7.84 9.42
N ASP A 169 -17.83 -6.77 8.89
CA ASP A 169 -19.20 -6.79 8.38
C ASP A 169 -19.20 -6.61 6.86
N VAL A 170 -19.83 -7.54 6.15
CA VAL A 170 -20.05 -7.49 4.70
C VAL A 170 -21.48 -7.05 4.45
N TYR A 171 -21.63 -6.00 3.65
CA TYR A 171 -22.92 -5.57 3.12
C TYR A 171 -22.95 -5.87 1.62
N GLU A 172 -23.65 -6.95 1.24
CA GLU A 172 -23.84 -7.30 -0.15
C GLU A 172 -25.08 -6.59 -0.68
N VAL A 173 -24.90 -5.69 -1.65
CA VAL A 173 -26.01 -5.00 -2.32
C VAL A 173 -26.24 -5.65 -3.69
N ARG A 174 -27.41 -6.26 -3.87
CA ARG A 174 -27.81 -6.92 -5.12
C ARG A 174 -28.98 -6.17 -5.73
N ARG A 175 -28.96 -6.00 -7.05
CA ARG A 175 -30.05 -5.37 -7.79
C ARG A 175 -30.29 -6.11 -9.08
N GLU A 176 -31.54 -6.48 -9.30
CA GLU A 176 -32.01 -6.95 -10.60
C GLU A 176 -32.62 -5.78 -11.38
N THR A 177 -32.51 -5.81 -12.71
CA THR A 177 -33.03 -4.73 -13.55
C THR A 177 -34.53 -4.58 -13.36
N GLY A 178 -34.98 -3.37 -13.02
CA GLY A 178 -36.40 -3.08 -12.79
C GLY A 178 -36.88 -3.38 -11.36
N THR A 179 -36.01 -3.82 -10.45
CA THR A 179 -36.36 -4.03 -9.04
C THR A 179 -35.58 -3.10 -8.10
N PRO A 180 -36.09 -2.87 -6.87
CA PRO A 180 -35.32 -2.24 -5.80
C PRO A 180 -34.07 -3.07 -5.46
N ALA A 181 -33.02 -2.40 -4.99
CA ALA A 181 -31.85 -3.10 -4.46
C ALA A 181 -32.22 -3.82 -3.15
N VAL A 182 -31.66 -5.00 -2.96
CA VAL A 182 -31.74 -5.79 -1.73
C VAL A 182 -30.35 -5.82 -1.11
N THR A 183 -30.29 -5.59 0.20
CA THR A 183 -29.04 -5.65 0.97
C THR A 183 -29.05 -6.88 1.87
N THR A 184 -27.92 -7.58 1.92
CA THR A 184 -27.66 -8.67 2.86
C THR A 184 -26.52 -8.24 3.78
N HIS A 185 -26.69 -8.38 5.10
CA HIS A 185 -25.63 -8.15 6.08
C HIS A 185 -25.09 -9.48 6.59
N VAL A 186 -23.79 -9.70 6.43
CA VAL A 186 -23.07 -10.87 6.94
C VAL A 186 -21.98 -10.40 7.88
N HIS A 187 -21.99 -10.92 9.10
CA HIS A 187 -20.91 -10.74 10.06
C HIS A 187 -19.92 -11.90 9.99
N TRP A 188 -18.63 -11.61 9.96
CA TRP A 188 -17.53 -12.56 10.05
C TRP A 188 -16.81 -12.39 11.39
N ASP A 189 -16.57 -13.49 12.10
CA ASP A 189 -15.90 -13.50 13.43
C ASP A 189 -14.45 -14.05 13.38
N GLY A 190 -13.86 -14.09 12.19
CA GLY A 190 -12.54 -14.71 11.98
C GLY A 190 -12.60 -16.19 11.64
N ARG A 191 -13.77 -16.85 11.74
CA ARG A 191 -13.93 -18.29 11.48
C ARG A 191 -15.22 -18.67 10.78
N THR A 192 -16.32 -18.03 11.14
CA THR A 192 -17.68 -18.37 10.73
C THR A 192 -18.42 -17.12 10.26
N ARG A 193 -19.27 -17.30 9.25
CA ARG A 193 -20.16 -16.26 8.73
C ARG A 193 -21.53 -16.37 9.38
N TYR A 194 -22.05 -15.26 9.86
CA TYR A 194 -23.36 -15.13 10.47
C TYR A 194 -24.21 -14.17 9.64
N LEU A 195 -25.33 -14.64 9.10
CA LEU A 195 -26.32 -13.76 8.52
C LEU A 195 -26.93 -12.91 9.63
N ARG A 196 -26.91 -11.60 9.45
CA ARG A 196 -27.48 -10.62 10.38
C ARG A 196 -28.71 -9.96 9.75
N PRO A 197 -29.71 -9.59 10.57
CA PRO A 197 -30.79 -8.74 10.10
C PRO A 197 -30.23 -7.36 9.72
N VAL A 198 -30.73 -6.82 8.61
CA VAL A 198 -30.42 -5.46 8.12
C VAL A 198 -31.36 -4.45 8.76
#